data_AF-A0A538MKJ8-F1
#
_entry.id   AF-A0A538MKJ8-F1
#
_cell.length_a   1.000
_cell.length_b   1.000
_cell.length_c   1.000
_cell.angle_alpha   90.00
_cell.angle_beta   90.00
_cell.angle_gamma   90.00
#
_symmetry.space_group_name_H-M   'P 1'
#
loop_
_entity.id
_entity.type
_entity.pdbx_description
1 polymer ?
#
loop_
_entity_poly.entity_id
_entity_poly.type
_entity_poly.pdbx_seq_one_letter_code
_entity_poly.pdbx_strand_id
1 'polypeptide(L)'
;MAPNPDRDLADARAAIDRGDEGAALKRLEKARRGYARLHDAAGLEHLLVLADVLEATNEGARTGRDNLLYAIRQNLRLEARRRAQQRGEAWQDPYPGLQAPTEHTRIAITRGVKFWIALGVVLATLVIAGVFVAVAVFSASTTDVTVRLVNDTRSRVTVRGCDDSDCATIWTQADLDPGLSAERDVPVDDIVEYFEVKQSGRTLECLPLRVHDAYERSGERASVLVGRLSAATPCPGITVLPKVAREVGL
;
A
#
# COMPACT_ATOMS: atom_id res chain seq x y z
N MET A 1 -21.26 15.14 28.35
CA MET A 1 -22.46 15.97 28.62
C MET A 1 -23.67 15.11 28.31
N ALA A 2 -24.61 14.96 29.26
CA ALA A 2 -25.83 14.19 29.02
C ALA A 2 -26.67 14.86 27.93
N PRO A 3 -27.39 14.09 27.08
CA PRO A 3 -28.31 14.68 26.11
C PRO A 3 -29.42 15.45 26.86
N ASN A 4 -29.66 16.69 26.46
CA ASN A 4 -30.77 17.52 26.95
C ASN A 4 -31.65 17.89 25.74
N PRO A 5 -32.56 17.00 25.33
CA PRO A 5 -33.33 17.17 24.11
C PRO A 5 -34.31 18.34 24.18
N ASP A 6 -34.84 18.68 25.36
CA ASP A 6 -35.73 19.84 25.56
C ASP A 6 -35.00 21.15 25.25
N ARG A 7 -33.77 21.29 25.74
CA ARG A 7 -32.93 22.45 25.42
C ARG A 7 -32.62 22.54 23.94
N ASP A 8 -32.29 21.41 23.30
CA ASP A 8 -32.02 21.39 21.87
C ASP A 8 -33.29 21.70 21.03
N LEU A 9 -34.47 21.29 21.51
CA LEU A 9 -35.75 21.63 20.89
C LEU A 9 -36.09 23.13 21.05
N ALA A 10 -35.84 23.70 22.22
CA ALA A 10 -35.99 25.14 22.46
C ALA A 10 -35.03 25.97 21.59
N ASP A 11 -33.76 25.54 21.49
CA ASP A 11 -32.77 26.16 20.62
C ASP A 11 -33.18 26.07 19.14
N ALA A 12 -33.83 24.98 18.74
CA ALA A 12 -34.37 24.81 17.40
C ALA A 12 -35.50 25.80 17.11
N ARG A 13 -36.47 25.96 18.03
CA ARG A 13 -37.56 26.95 17.91
C ARG A 13 -36.99 28.36 17.72
N ALA A 14 -36.05 28.74 18.58
CA ALA A 14 -35.41 30.04 18.47
C ALA A 14 -34.67 30.23 17.12
N ALA A 15 -34.13 29.16 16.52
CA ALA A 15 -33.51 29.23 15.19
C ALA A 15 -34.56 29.37 14.06
N ILE A 16 -35.71 28.70 14.19
CA ILE A 16 -36.85 28.85 13.28
C ILE A 16 -37.35 30.29 13.30
N ASP A 17 -37.53 30.88 14.48
CA ASP A 17 -37.99 32.27 14.64
C ASP A 17 -37.01 33.28 14.00
N ARG A 18 -35.72 32.92 13.91
CA ARG A 18 -34.68 33.73 13.24
C ARG A 18 -34.53 33.44 11.74
N GLY A 19 -35.27 32.49 11.19
CA GLY A 19 -35.12 32.04 9.79
C GLY A 19 -33.81 31.29 9.50
N ASP A 20 -33.09 30.81 10.53
CA ASP A 20 -31.85 30.04 10.35
C ASP A 20 -32.17 28.55 10.21
N GLU A 21 -32.57 28.15 9.00
CA GLU A 21 -32.99 26.78 8.66
C GLU A 21 -31.89 25.74 8.96
N GLY A 22 -30.63 26.08 8.71
CA GLY A 22 -29.49 25.18 8.92
C GLY A 22 -29.25 24.92 10.40
N ALA A 23 -29.28 25.96 11.23
CA ALA A 23 -29.19 25.80 12.67
C ALA A 23 -30.42 25.08 13.24
N ALA A 24 -31.62 25.40 12.75
CA ALA A 24 -32.87 24.75 13.16
C ALA A 24 -32.80 23.23 12.91
N LEU A 25 -32.49 22.80 11.69
CA LEU A 25 -32.37 21.37 11.33
C LEU A 25 -31.32 20.65 12.18
N LYS A 26 -30.16 21.28 12.38
CA LYS A 26 -29.10 20.71 13.21
C LYS A 26 -29.54 20.49 14.65
N ARG A 27 -30.31 21.44 15.22
CA ARG A 27 -30.81 21.37 16.59
C ARG A 27 -31.95 20.37 16.72
N LEU A 28 -32.89 20.33 15.77
CA LEU A 28 -33.93 19.30 15.72
C LEU A 28 -33.34 17.89 15.62
N GLU A 29 -32.34 17.67 14.77
CA GLU A 29 -31.69 16.38 14.64
C GLU A 29 -30.96 15.95 15.93
N LYS A 30 -30.38 16.92 16.67
CA LYS A 30 -29.76 16.66 17.97
C LYS A 30 -30.82 16.30 19.03
N ALA A 31 -31.94 17.03 19.07
CA ALA A 31 -33.07 16.73 19.94
C ALA A 31 -33.69 15.36 19.63
N ARG A 32 -33.85 15.00 18.35
CA ARG A 32 -34.35 13.68 17.91
C ARG A 32 -33.49 12.56 18.47
N ARG A 33 -32.16 12.66 18.32
CA ARG A 33 -31.23 11.67 18.89
C ARG A 33 -31.33 11.59 20.41
N GLY A 34 -31.56 12.72 21.09
CA GLY A 34 -31.78 12.76 22.53
C GLY A 34 -33.06 12.03 22.95
N TYR A 35 -34.23 12.39 22.40
CA TYR A 35 -35.50 11.73 22.73
C TYR A 35 -35.50 10.24 22.36
N ALA A 36 -34.91 9.87 21.21
CA ALA A 36 -34.79 8.46 20.82
C ALA A 36 -33.94 7.64 21.81
N ARG A 37 -32.86 8.23 22.35
CA ARG A 37 -32.02 7.58 23.35
C ARG A 37 -32.71 7.42 24.70
N LEU A 38 -33.61 8.34 25.03
CA LEU A 38 -34.41 8.31 26.25
C LEU A 38 -35.71 7.50 26.10
N HIS A 39 -35.98 6.95 24.91
CA HIS A 39 -37.23 6.24 24.59
C HIS A 39 -38.49 7.09 24.82
N ASP A 40 -38.35 8.41 24.66
CA ASP A 40 -39.41 9.39 24.86
C ASP A 40 -40.19 9.61 23.56
N ALA A 41 -41.24 8.82 23.35
CA ALA A 41 -42.08 8.97 22.17
C ALA A 41 -42.89 10.26 22.17
N ALA A 42 -43.28 10.80 23.34
CA ALA A 42 -44.03 12.05 23.40
C ALA A 42 -43.14 13.21 22.95
N GLY A 43 -41.88 13.23 23.40
CA GLY A 43 -40.87 14.17 22.89
C GLY A 43 -40.63 14.03 21.38
N LEU A 44 -40.59 12.81 20.85
CA LEU A 44 -40.49 12.56 19.40
C LEU A 44 -41.73 13.04 18.62
N GLU A 45 -42.94 12.88 19.14
CA GLU A 45 -44.18 13.38 18.54
C GLU A 45 -44.20 14.92 18.50
N HIS A 46 -43.83 15.58 19.60
CA HIS A 46 -43.69 17.04 19.63
C HIS A 46 -42.65 17.54 18.63
N LEU A 47 -41.53 16.82 18.51
CA LEU A 47 -40.48 17.15 17.56
C LEU A 47 -40.97 16.94 16.11
N LEU A 48 -41.77 15.91 15.84
CA LEU A 48 -42.38 15.68 14.53
C LEU A 48 -43.23 16.87 14.10
N VAL A 49 -44.12 17.37 14.99
CA VAL A 49 -44.96 18.54 14.71
C VAL A 49 -44.10 19.76 14.40
N LEU A 50 -43.06 20.01 15.18
CA LEU A 50 -42.20 21.17 14.95
C LEU A 50 -41.39 21.06 13.65
N ALA A 51 -40.90 19.86 13.33
CA ALA A 51 -40.17 19.62 12.09
C ALA A 51 -41.05 19.75 10.83
N ASP A 52 -42.34 19.45 10.95
CA ASP A 52 -43.31 19.55 9.85
C ASP A 52 -43.62 21.01 9.49
N VAL A 53 -43.64 21.89 10.50
CA VAL A 53 -43.88 23.34 10.34
C VAL A 53 -42.63 24.11 9.89
N LEU A 54 -41.45 23.48 9.90
CA LEU A 54 -40.23 24.12 9.39
C LEU A 54 -40.36 24.41 7.89
N GLU A 55 -40.47 25.69 7.56
CA GLU A 55 -40.35 26.17 6.18
C GLU A 55 -38.89 26.07 5.74
N ALA A 56 -38.63 25.24 4.74
CA ALA A 56 -37.31 25.05 4.16
C ALA A 56 -37.29 25.66 2.76
N THR A 57 -36.62 26.80 2.61
CA THR A 57 -36.60 27.59 1.37
C THR A 57 -35.57 27.07 0.37
N ASN A 58 -34.41 26.62 0.83
CA ASN A 58 -33.36 26.06 -0.03
C ASN A 58 -33.45 24.53 -0.14
N GLU A 59 -32.95 23.98 -1.25
CA GLU A 59 -33.01 22.54 -1.55
C GLU A 59 -32.36 21.67 -0.46
N GLY A 60 -31.20 22.10 0.05
CA GLY A 60 -30.50 21.35 1.10
C GLY A 60 -31.28 21.26 2.40
N ALA A 61 -31.95 22.34 2.80
CA ALA A 61 -32.82 22.36 3.96
C ALA A 61 -34.09 21.53 3.74
N ARG A 62 -34.67 21.55 2.52
CA ARG A 62 -35.83 20.70 2.18
C ARG A 62 -35.48 19.23 2.33
N THR A 63 -34.39 18.79 1.69
CA THR A 63 -33.88 17.43 1.82
C THR A 63 -33.56 17.08 3.28
N GLY A 64 -32.93 17.99 4.02
CA GLY A 64 -32.61 17.79 5.43
C GLY A 64 -33.85 17.60 6.31
N ARG A 65 -34.90 18.40 6.07
CA ARG A 65 -36.19 18.30 6.74
C ARG A 65 -36.89 16.98 6.41
N ASP A 66 -36.95 16.59 5.15
CA ASP A 66 -37.64 15.38 4.72
C ASP A 66 -36.96 14.12 5.30
N ASN A 67 -35.62 14.11 5.31
CA ASN A 67 -34.82 13.07 5.98
C ASN A 67 -35.07 13.03 7.49
N LEU A 68 -35.16 14.20 8.13
CA LEU A 68 -35.46 14.32 9.55
C LEU A 68 -36.86 13.78 9.87
N LEU A 69 -37.89 14.19 9.12
CA LEU A 69 -39.27 13.71 9.26
C LEU A 69 -39.35 12.19 9.12
N TYR A 70 -38.69 11.63 8.11
CA TYR A 70 -38.59 10.19 7.93
C TYR A 70 -37.95 9.50 9.14
N ALA A 71 -36.80 10.02 9.63
CA ALA A 71 -36.09 9.46 10.76
C ALA A 71 -36.91 9.51 12.07
N ILE A 72 -37.70 10.56 12.29
CA ILE A 72 -38.57 10.68 13.46
C ILE A 72 -39.69 9.64 13.39
N ARG A 73 -40.37 9.51 12.23
CA ARG A 73 -41.42 8.51 12.04
C ARG A 73 -40.88 7.09 12.21
N GLN A 74 -39.67 6.79 11.72
CA GLN A 74 -38.99 5.50 11.97
C GLN A 74 -38.75 5.25 13.46
N ASN A 75 -38.25 6.24 14.21
CA ASN A 75 -38.08 6.11 15.67
C ASN A 75 -39.42 5.84 16.37
N LEU A 76 -40.50 6.53 15.98
CA LEU A 76 -41.84 6.30 16.53
C LEU A 76 -42.39 4.90 16.20
N ARG A 77 -42.13 4.35 15.01
CA ARG A 77 -42.45 2.94 14.69
C ARG A 77 -41.73 1.98 15.62
N LEU A 78 -40.45 2.23 15.90
CA LEU A 78 -39.66 1.40 16.82
C LEU A 78 -40.19 1.46 18.26
N GLU A 79 -40.53 2.65 18.76
CA GLU A 79 -41.11 2.81 20.10
C GLU A 79 -42.51 2.21 20.21
N ALA A 80 -43.36 2.37 19.19
CA ALA A 80 -44.68 1.75 19.13
C ALA A 80 -44.57 0.21 19.16
N ARG A 81 -43.61 -0.36 18.41
CA ARG A 81 -43.31 -1.79 18.44
C ARG A 81 -42.85 -2.25 19.80
N ARG A 82 -41.95 -1.51 20.45
CA ARG A 82 -41.47 -1.84 21.80
C ARG A 82 -42.60 -1.84 22.82
N ARG A 83 -43.48 -0.83 22.79
CA ARG A 83 -44.65 -0.75 23.68
C ARG A 83 -45.61 -1.91 23.47
N ALA A 84 -45.93 -2.25 22.22
CA ALA A 84 -46.78 -3.40 21.91
C ALA A 84 -46.18 -4.70 22.46
N GLN A 85 -44.87 -4.91 22.29
CA GLN A 85 -44.17 -6.07 22.86
C GLN A 85 -44.21 -6.10 24.39
N GLN A 86 -43.99 -4.96 25.06
CA GLN A 86 -44.06 -4.86 26.52
C GLN A 86 -45.47 -5.15 27.07
N ARG A 87 -46.52 -4.82 26.31
CA ARG A 87 -47.92 -5.07 26.69
C ARG A 87 -48.45 -6.43 26.22
N GLY A 88 -47.66 -7.20 25.47
CA GLY A 88 -48.11 -8.47 24.87
C GLY A 88 -49.20 -8.30 23.80
N GLU A 89 -49.30 -7.12 23.20
CA GLU A 89 -50.31 -6.79 22.18
C GLU A 89 -49.75 -6.98 20.76
N ALA A 90 -50.64 -7.21 19.79
CA ALA A 90 -50.26 -7.20 18.38
C ALA A 90 -49.78 -5.78 17.99
N TRP A 91 -48.57 -5.70 17.42
CA TRP A 91 -48.03 -4.43 16.94
C TRP A 91 -48.82 -3.95 15.71
N GLN A 92 -49.31 -2.71 15.79
CA GLN A 92 -49.87 -1.98 14.66
C GLN A 92 -48.89 -0.88 14.24
N ASP A 93 -48.57 -0.82 12.95
CA ASP A 93 -47.65 0.17 12.42
C ASP A 93 -48.33 1.54 12.32
N PRO A 94 -47.88 2.57 13.06
CA PRO A 94 -48.48 3.90 13.00
C PRO A 94 -48.22 4.63 11.66
N TYR A 95 -47.26 4.16 10.85
CA TYR A 95 -46.91 4.79 9.57
C TYR A 95 -46.75 3.75 8.45
N PRO A 96 -47.83 3.08 8.02
CA PRO A 96 -47.76 1.98 7.06
C PRO A 96 -47.33 2.41 5.65
N GLY A 97 -47.55 3.68 5.28
CA GLY A 97 -47.15 4.26 4.00
C GLY A 97 -45.79 4.96 4.00
N LEU A 98 -44.97 4.79 5.04
CA LEU A 98 -43.70 5.51 5.15
C LEU A 98 -42.67 5.03 4.12
N GLN A 99 -42.45 5.85 3.08
CA GLN A 99 -41.41 5.63 2.08
C GLN A 99 -40.12 6.36 2.46
N ALA A 100 -38.98 5.76 2.13
CA ALA A 100 -37.69 6.41 2.30
C ALA A 100 -37.59 7.62 1.34
N PRO A 101 -37.09 8.78 1.81
CA PRO A 101 -36.74 9.88 0.93
C PRO A 101 -35.73 9.41 -0.14
N THR A 102 -35.75 10.03 -1.32
CA THR A 102 -34.79 9.75 -2.39
C THR A 102 -33.34 9.93 -1.89
N GLU A 103 -32.43 9.03 -2.31
CA GLU A 103 -31.02 9.14 -1.94
C GLU A 103 -30.41 10.42 -2.50
N HIS A 104 -30.27 11.44 -1.66
CA HIS A 104 -29.46 12.62 -1.96
C HIS A 104 -28.05 12.36 -1.47
N THR A 105 -27.23 11.67 -2.29
CA THR A 105 -25.84 11.34 -1.99
C THR A 105 -24.94 12.58 -1.98
N ARG A 106 -25.08 13.44 -0.97
CA ARG A 106 -24.01 14.36 -0.58
C ARG A 106 -23.14 13.66 0.44
N ILE A 107 -21.93 13.28 0.04
CA ILE A 107 -20.90 12.76 0.94
C ILE A 107 -20.61 13.86 1.97
N ALA A 108 -21.15 13.71 3.17
CA ALA A 108 -20.95 14.66 4.26
C ALA A 108 -19.56 14.44 4.88
N ILE A 109 -18.54 15.04 4.30
CA ILE A 109 -17.19 15.04 4.87
C ILE A 109 -17.17 16.00 6.07
N THR A 110 -17.42 15.45 7.26
CA THR A 110 -17.38 16.20 8.51
C THR A 110 -15.95 16.69 8.83
N ARG A 111 -15.80 17.76 9.63
CA ARG A 111 -14.48 18.31 10.00
C ARG A 111 -13.54 17.25 10.62
N GLY A 112 -14.10 16.32 11.39
CA GLY A 112 -13.33 15.21 11.96
C GLY A 112 -12.80 14.24 10.90
N VAL A 113 -13.61 13.91 9.90
CA VAL A 113 -13.19 13.05 8.77
C VAL A 113 -12.10 13.74 7.95
N LYS A 114 -12.18 15.06 7.71
CA LYS A 114 -11.10 15.80 7.03
C LYS A 114 -9.76 15.72 7.75
N PHE A 115 -9.77 15.83 9.08
CA PHE A 115 -8.55 15.72 9.89
C PHE A 115 -7.91 14.33 9.75
N TRP A 116 -8.71 13.27 9.85
CA TRP A 116 -8.21 11.90 9.71
C TRP A 116 -7.70 11.59 8.30
N ILE A 117 -8.36 12.11 7.25
CA ILE A 117 -7.87 12.00 5.87
C ILE A 117 -6.53 12.71 5.72
N ALA A 118 -6.41 13.95 6.22
CA ALA A 118 -5.17 14.71 6.14
C ALA A 118 -4.03 14.01 6.90
N LEU A 119 -4.31 13.49 8.10
CA LEU A 119 -3.34 12.74 8.89
C LEU A 119 -2.90 11.45 8.18
N GLY A 120 -3.85 10.71 7.59
CA GLY A 120 -3.57 9.50 6.83
C GLY A 120 -2.66 9.76 5.63
N VAL A 121 -2.89 10.85 4.89
CA VAL A 121 -2.05 11.24 3.75
C VAL A 121 -0.63 11.59 4.19
N VAL A 122 -0.48 12.34 5.28
CA VAL A 122 0.84 12.70 5.83
C VAL A 122 1.62 11.45 6.25
N LEU A 123 0.96 10.54 6.97
CA LEU A 123 1.58 9.29 7.41
C LEU A 123 2.00 8.40 6.23
N ALA A 124 1.12 8.25 5.24
CA ALA A 124 1.44 7.49 4.02
C ALA A 124 2.65 8.09 3.28
N THR A 125 2.70 9.42 3.18
CA THR A 125 3.82 10.13 2.52
C THR A 125 5.13 9.90 3.25
N LEU A 126 5.14 9.94 4.58
CA LEU A 126 6.33 9.68 5.38
C LEU A 126 6.81 8.23 5.27
N VAL A 127 5.89 7.26 5.22
CA VAL A 127 6.24 5.84 5.03
C VAL A 127 6.89 5.64 3.67
N ILE A 128 6.31 6.20 2.60
CA ILE A 128 6.86 6.10 1.24
C ILE A 128 8.25 6.73 1.19
N ALA A 129 8.41 7.95 1.71
CA ALA A 129 9.71 8.62 1.77
C ALA A 129 10.74 7.82 2.57
N GLY A 130 10.32 7.23 3.70
CA GLY A 130 11.16 6.36 4.51
C GLY A 130 11.64 5.12 3.76
N VAL A 131 10.78 4.48 2.95
CA VAL A 131 11.16 3.34 2.10
C VAL A 131 12.19 3.76 1.05
N PHE A 132 12.01 4.90 0.38
CA PHE A 132 12.99 5.39 -0.61
C PHE A 132 14.35 5.70 0.03
N VAL A 133 14.36 6.34 1.22
CA VAL A 133 15.60 6.61 1.95
C VAL A 133 16.24 5.31 2.43
N ALA A 134 15.46 4.35 2.92
CA ALA A 134 15.98 3.05 3.31
C ALA A 134 16.61 2.31 2.11
N VAL A 135 15.94 2.28 0.95
CA VAL A 135 16.51 1.67 -0.26
C VAL A 135 17.79 2.38 -0.69
N ALA A 136 17.87 3.71 -0.61
CA ALA A 136 19.07 4.46 -1.00
C ALA A 136 20.24 4.32 0.00
N VAL A 137 19.95 4.12 1.29
CA VAL A 137 20.98 3.94 2.33
C VAL A 137 21.43 2.48 2.44
N PHE A 138 20.52 1.53 2.20
CA PHE A 138 20.78 0.09 2.26
C PHE A 138 21.05 -0.55 0.89
N SER A 139 21.03 0.21 -0.20
CA SER A 139 21.70 -0.22 -1.43
C SER A 139 23.19 -0.25 -1.12
N ALA A 140 23.71 -1.43 -0.80
CA ALA A 140 25.14 -1.67 -0.68
C ALA A 140 25.82 -1.01 -1.89
N SER A 141 26.81 -0.17 -1.63
CA SER A 141 27.74 0.25 -2.67
C SER A 141 28.46 -1.02 -3.13
N THR A 142 27.94 -1.68 -4.17
CA THR A 142 28.55 -2.88 -4.74
C THR A 142 29.92 -2.46 -5.24
N THR A 143 30.95 -2.92 -4.53
CA THR A 143 32.31 -2.72 -4.98
C THR A 143 32.53 -3.72 -6.10
N ASP A 144 32.60 -3.25 -7.33
CA ASP A 144 32.82 -4.12 -8.48
C ASP A 144 34.34 -4.30 -8.72
N VAL A 145 34.73 -5.50 -9.16
CA VAL A 145 36.10 -5.80 -9.60
C VAL A 145 36.07 -6.32 -11.03
N THR A 146 37.05 -5.91 -11.83
CA THR A 146 37.16 -6.38 -13.21
C THR A 146 37.76 -7.78 -13.25
N VAL A 147 37.03 -8.74 -13.79
CA VAL A 147 37.50 -10.09 -14.14
C VAL A 147 37.79 -10.16 -15.63
N ARG A 148 39.04 -10.47 -15.98
CA ARG A 148 39.50 -10.76 -17.33
C ARG A 148 39.50 -12.27 -17.57
N LEU A 149 38.59 -12.73 -18.42
CA LEU A 149 38.50 -14.11 -18.87
C LEU A 149 39.35 -14.28 -20.12
N VAL A 150 40.39 -15.11 -20.04
CA VAL A 150 41.36 -15.33 -21.13
C VAL A 150 41.12 -16.69 -21.77
N ASN A 151 40.87 -16.71 -23.08
CA ASN A 151 40.83 -17.96 -23.84
C ASN A 151 42.26 -18.46 -24.11
N ASP A 152 42.80 -19.22 -23.17
CA ASP A 152 44.09 -19.91 -23.32
C ASP A 152 43.96 -21.33 -23.93
N THR A 153 42.80 -21.65 -24.51
CA THR A 153 42.58 -22.89 -25.26
C THR A 153 43.01 -22.73 -26.73
N ARG A 154 43.01 -23.84 -27.49
CA ARG A 154 43.39 -23.85 -28.91
C ARG A 154 42.24 -23.58 -29.88
N SER A 155 41.04 -23.31 -29.38
CA SER A 155 39.84 -23.17 -30.20
C SER A 155 38.98 -21.99 -29.78
N ARG A 156 38.09 -21.53 -30.65
CA ARG A 156 37.04 -20.58 -30.28
C ARG A 156 36.13 -21.19 -29.22
N VAL A 157 35.81 -20.39 -28.20
CA VAL A 157 34.89 -20.75 -27.12
C VAL A 157 33.85 -19.65 -26.93
N THR A 158 32.63 -20.04 -26.58
CA THR A 158 31.59 -19.13 -26.12
C THR A 158 31.57 -19.18 -24.60
N VAL A 159 31.70 -18.02 -23.96
CA VAL A 159 31.62 -17.88 -22.51
C VAL A 159 30.35 -17.14 -22.14
N ARG A 160 29.63 -17.64 -21.14
CA ARG A 160 28.39 -17.04 -20.63
C ARG A 160 28.54 -16.81 -19.14
N GLY A 161 28.26 -15.60 -18.67
CA GLY A 161 28.17 -15.31 -17.24
C GLY A 161 26.75 -15.61 -16.75
N CYS A 162 26.69 -16.32 -15.63
CA CYS A 162 25.48 -16.89 -15.07
C CYS A 162 25.23 -16.32 -13.67
N ASP A 163 23.97 -16.12 -13.30
CA ASP A 163 23.60 -15.69 -11.93
C ASP A 163 23.70 -16.86 -10.92
N ASP A 164 23.67 -18.10 -11.42
CA ASP A 164 23.60 -19.34 -10.63
C ASP A 164 24.38 -20.50 -11.27
N SER A 165 24.54 -21.58 -10.51
CA SER A 165 25.32 -22.77 -10.92
C SER A 165 24.66 -23.60 -12.03
N ASP A 166 23.34 -23.48 -12.21
CA ASP A 166 22.58 -24.11 -13.28
C ASP A 166 22.50 -23.25 -14.56
N CYS A 167 23.02 -22.02 -14.49
CA CYS A 167 23.05 -21.04 -15.58
C CYS A 167 21.67 -20.84 -16.23
N ALA A 168 20.63 -20.76 -15.41
CA ALA A 168 19.27 -20.54 -15.87
C ALA A 168 19.09 -19.11 -16.42
N THR A 169 19.77 -18.14 -15.80
CA THR A 169 19.77 -16.74 -16.19
C THR A 169 21.16 -16.30 -16.62
N ILE A 170 21.25 -15.69 -17.81
CA ILE A 170 22.51 -15.21 -18.40
C ILE A 170 22.53 -13.70 -18.39
N TRP A 171 23.52 -13.13 -17.71
CA TRP A 171 23.74 -11.69 -17.67
C TRP A 171 24.76 -11.22 -18.72
N THR A 172 25.63 -12.11 -19.24
CA THR A 172 26.55 -11.79 -20.34
C THR A 172 26.90 -12.98 -21.22
N GLN A 173 27.30 -12.71 -22.47
CA GLN A 173 27.88 -13.69 -23.38
C GLN A 173 29.01 -13.07 -24.21
N ALA A 174 30.07 -13.83 -24.48
CA ALA A 174 31.13 -13.46 -25.41
C ALA A 174 31.67 -14.67 -26.17
N ASP A 175 31.94 -14.49 -27.46
CA ASP A 175 32.73 -15.45 -28.24
C ASP A 175 34.19 -15.02 -28.25
N LEU A 176 35.09 -15.92 -27.88
CA LEU A 176 36.52 -15.64 -27.75
C LEU A 176 37.32 -16.57 -28.65
N ASP A 177 38.07 -15.99 -29.60
CA ASP A 177 39.10 -16.71 -30.35
C ASP A 177 40.31 -17.04 -29.45
N PRO A 178 41.14 -18.04 -29.82
CA PRO A 178 42.35 -18.39 -29.06
C PRO A 178 43.24 -17.17 -28.80
N GLY A 179 43.63 -16.97 -27.55
CA GLY A 179 44.48 -15.87 -27.10
C GLY A 179 43.75 -14.54 -26.83
N LEU A 180 42.45 -14.43 -27.15
CA LEU A 180 41.65 -13.25 -26.83
C LEU A 180 41.08 -13.30 -25.41
N SER A 181 40.69 -12.15 -24.88
CA SER A 181 40.08 -12.01 -23.57
C SER A 181 38.83 -11.14 -23.57
N ALA A 182 37.93 -11.39 -22.63
CA ALA A 182 36.82 -10.51 -22.29
C ALA A 182 36.96 -10.02 -20.85
N GLU A 183 36.68 -8.74 -20.62
CA GLU A 183 36.66 -8.15 -19.28
C GLU A 183 35.21 -7.95 -18.82
N ARG A 184 34.93 -8.24 -17.56
CA ARG A 184 33.61 -8.11 -16.94
C ARG A 184 33.76 -7.54 -15.55
N ASP A 185 32.99 -6.51 -15.24
CA ASP A 185 32.87 -6.02 -13.88
C ASP A 185 31.87 -6.91 -13.15
N VAL A 186 32.31 -7.45 -12.02
CA VAL A 186 31.53 -8.38 -11.19
C VAL A 186 31.52 -7.87 -9.74
N PRO A 187 30.40 -8.02 -9.02
CA PRO A 187 30.31 -7.58 -7.64
C PRO A 187 31.24 -8.42 -6.74
N VAL A 188 32.05 -7.75 -5.92
CA VAL A 188 32.93 -8.43 -4.94
C VAL A 188 32.14 -9.11 -3.82
N ASP A 189 30.90 -8.68 -3.59
CA ASP A 189 30.04 -9.23 -2.54
C ASP A 189 29.60 -10.68 -2.83
N ASP A 190 29.68 -11.11 -4.10
CA ASP A 190 29.37 -12.48 -4.51
C ASP A 190 30.59 -13.40 -4.31
N ILE A 191 30.41 -14.44 -3.49
CA ILE A 191 31.49 -15.37 -3.12
C ILE A 191 32.01 -16.15 -4.34
N VAL A 192 31.12 -16.47 -5.27
CA VAL A 192 31.42 -17.25 -6.47
C VAL A 192 30.69 -16.68 -7.67
N GLU A 193 31.45 -16.33 -8.71
CA GLU A 193 30.94 -15.96 -10.03
C GLU A 193 30.92 -17.18 -10.95
N TYR A 194 29.81 -17.42 -11.63
CA TYR A 194 29.63 -18.60 -12.46
C TYR A 194 29.79 -18.27 -13.95
N PHE A 195 30.71 -18.97 -14.62
CA PHE A 195 30.88 -18.89 -16.06
C PHE A 195 30.68 -20.26 -16.72
N GLU A 196 29.81 -20.32 -17.72
CA GLU A 196 29.66 -21.48 -18.60
C GLU A 196 30.55 -21.31 -19.82
N VAL A 197 31.34 -22.33 -20.14
CA VAL A 197 32.26 -22.37 -21.28
C VAL A 197 31.81 -23.45 -22.25
N LYS A 198 31.49 -23.03 -23.48
CA LYS A 198 31.06 -23.92 -24.55
C LYS A 198 32.06 -23.91 -25.70
N GLN A 199 32.64 -25.07 -25.97
CA GLN A 199 33.50 -25.31 -27.13
C GLN A 199 32.75 -26.15 -28.16
N SER A 200 32.88 -25.80 -29.45
CA SER A 200 32.23 -26.54 -30.54
C SER A 200 32.56 -28.03 -30.50
N GLY A 201 31.52 -28.86 -30.39
CA GLY A 201 31.64 -30.33 -30.38
C GLY A 201 32.12 -30.94 -29.05
N ARG A 202 32.22 -30.15 -27.96
CA ARG A 202 32.49 -30.67 -26.62
C ARG A 202 31.28 -30.55 -25.69
N THR A 203 31.35 -31.28 -24.59
CA THR A 203 30.42 -31.14 -23.47
C THR A 203 30.54 -29.76 -22.84
N LEU A 204 29.44 -29.29 -22.26
CA LEU A 204 29.39 -28.05 -21.50
C LEU A 204 30.35 -28.11 -20.30
N GLU A 205 31.17 -27.08 -20.12
CA GLU A 205 32.08 -26.94 -18.99
C GLU A 205 31.73 -25.68 -18.19
N CYS A 206 32.02 -25.70 -16.89
CA CYS A 206 31.76 -24.64 -15.94
C CYS A 206 33.07 -24.16 -15.31
N LEU A 207 33.18 -22.86 -15.11
CA LEU A 207 34.29 -22.17 -14.48
C LEU A 207 33.75 -21.27 -13.35
N PRO A 208 33.48 -21.82 -12.17
CA PRO A 208 33.12 -21.02 -11.00
C PRO A 208 34.38 -20.33 -10.43
N LEU A 209 34.36 -19.01 -10.28
CA LEU A 209 35.48 -18.19 -9.81
C LEU A 209 35.20 -17.61 -8.42
N ARG A 210 36.10 -17.81 -7.45
CA ARG A 210 36.02 -17.17 -6.12
C ARG A 210 36.53 -15.74 -6.17
N VAL A 211 35.72 -14.82 -6.69
CA VAL A 211 36.10 -13.42 -6.90
C VAL A 211 36.30 -12.70 -5.57
N HIS A 212 35.38 -12.87 -4.61
CA HIS A 212 35.48 -12.32 -3.26
C HIS A 212 36.82 -12.67 -2.56
N ASP A 213 37.14 -13.96 -2.46
CA ASP A 213 38.39 -14.45 -1.84
C ASP A 213 39.64 -13.90 -2.53
N ALA A 214 39.62 -13.81 -3.86
CA ALA A 214 40.75 -13.30 -4.63
C ALA A 214 40.95 -11.80 -4.39
N TYR A 215 39.85 -11.04 -4.32
CA TYR A 215 39.86 -9.63 -3.99
C TYR A 215 40.41 -9.40 -2.57
N GLU A 216 39.85 -10.07 -1.55
CA GLU A 216 40.31 -9.95 -0.15
C GLU A 216 41.80 -10.26 0.00
N ARG A 217 42.28 -11.33 -0.65
CA ARG A 217 43.69 -11.75 -0.58
C ARG A 217 44.63 -10.73 -1.23
N SER A 218 44.18 -10.06 -2.29
CA SER A 218 45.00 -9.12 -3.05
C SER A 218 45.04 -7.70 -2.46
N GLY A 219 44.09 -7.39 -1.58
CA GLY A 219 43.83 -6.03 -1.07
C GLY A 219 43.27 -5.11 -2.16
N GLU A 220 42.85 -3.89 -1.78
CA GLU A 220 42.23 -2.86 -2.66
C GLU A 220 43.05 -2.45 -3.91
N ARG A 221 44.21 -3.08 -4.17
CA ARG A 221 45.15 -2.75 -5.24
C ARG A 221 45.07 -3.67 -6.46
N ALA A 222 44.28 -4.75 -6.45
CA ALA A 222 44.07 -5.56 -7.64
C ALA A 222 42.96 -4.97 -8.51
N SER A 223 43.34 -4.25 -9.56
CA SER A 223 42.37 -3.71 -10.52
C SER A 223 41.80 -4.76 -11.46
N VAL A 224 42.48 -5.90 -11.66
CA VAL A 224 42.05 -6.95 -12.59
C VAL A 224 42.40 -8.35 -12.08
N LEU A 225 41.38 -9.19 -11.92
CA LEU A 225 41.48 -10.62 -11.65
C LEU A 225 41.41 -11.41 -12.95
N VAL A 226 42.18 -12.48 -13.09
CA VAL A 226 42.31 -13.23 -14.35
C VAL A 226 41.80 -14.66 -14.16
N GLY A 227 40.77 -15.00 -14.94
CA GLY A 227 40.25 -16.36 -15.09
C GLY A 227 40.73 -16.97 -16.40
N ARG A 228 41.24 -18.21 -16.35
CA ARG A 228 41.67 -18.96 -17.54
C ARG A 228 40.61 -19.98 -17.94
N LEU A 229 40.18 -19.96 -19.19
CA LEU A 229 39.13 -20.86 -19.67
C LEU A 229 39.59 -22.31 -19.72
N SER A 230 40.90 -22.58 -19.81
CA SER A 230 41.46 -23.93 -19.68
C SER A 230 41.25 -24.58 -18.31
N ALA A 231 40.89 -23.80 -17.29
CA ALA A 231 40.57 -24.31 -15.95
C ALA A 231 39.10 -24.73 -15.79
N ALA A 232 38.27 -24.55 -16.84
CA ALA A 232 36.89 -25.01 -16.82
C ALA A 232 36.83 -26.54 -16.69
N THR A 233 35.82 -27.03 -15.98
CA THR A 233 35.62 -28.47 -15.70
C THR A 233 34.16 -28.84 -15.95
N PRO A 234 33.81 -30.14 -16.12
CA PRO A 234 32.42 -30.53 -16.32
C PRO A 234 31.50 -29.95 -15.23
N CYS A 235 30.36 -29.40 -15.65
CA CYS A 235 29.41 -28.76 -14.73
C CYS A 235 28.93 -29.72 -13.62
N PRO A 236 28.80 -29.25 -12.36
CA PRO A 236 28.75 -27.85 -11.91
C PRO A 236 30.12 -27.15 -11.79
N GLY A 237 31.22 -27.86 -12.10
CA GLY A 237 32.57 -27.32 -12.08
C GLY A 237 33.23 -27.33 -10.69
N ILE A 238 34.54 -27.15 -10.67
CA ILE A 238 35.36 -26.98 -9.45
C ILE A 238 35.71 -25.51 -9.32
N THR A 239 35.52 -24.94 -8.13
CA THR A 239 35.77 -23.52 -7.89
C THR A 239 37.25 -23.19 -8.03
N VAL A 240 37.55 -22.17 -8.82
CA VAL A 240 38.90 -21.69 -9.11
C VAL A 240 39.11 -20.34 -8.43
N LEU A 241 40.27 -20.15 -7.80
CA LEU A 241 40.68 -18.84 -7.30
C LEU A 241 41.37 -18.06 -8.43
N PRO A 242 40.77 -16.99 -8.99
CA PRO A 242 41.41 -16.21 -10.03
C PRO A 242 42.66 -15.49 -9.49
N LYS A 243 43.65 -15.28 -10.34
CA LYS A 243 44.92 -14.62 -9.99
C LYS A 243 44.88 -13.15 -10.37
N VAL A 244 45.65 -12.30 -9.70
CA VAL A 244 45.80 -10.90 -10.13
C VAL A 244 46.61 -10.82 -11.42
N ALA A 245 46.30 -9.90 -12.33
CA ALA A 245 46.96 -9.78 -13.65
C ALA A 245 48.50 -9.74 -13.57
N ARG A 246 49.04 -9.04 -12.57
CA ARG A 246 50.49 -8.95 -12.31
C ARG A 246 51.16 -10.29 -12.01
N GLU A 247 50.46 -11.24 -11.41
CA GLU A 247 50.99 -12.59 -11.11
C GLU A 247 51.07 -13.49 -12.35
N VAL A 248 50.33 -13.16 -13.40
CA VAL A 248 50.25 -13.95 -14.63
C VAL A 248 50.97 -13.28 -15.81
N GLY A 249 51.64 -12.15 -15.57
CA GLY A 249 52.39 -11.40 -16.59
C GLY A 249 51.51 -10.69 -17.61
N LEU A 250 50.29 -10.29 -17.21
CA LEU A 250 49.28 -9.59 -18.03
C LEU A 250 48.90 -8.22 -17.45
#